data_AF-A0A7C4QMP9-F1
#
_entry.id   AF-A0A7C4QMP9-F1
#
_cell.length_a   1.000
_cell.length_b   1.000
_cell.length_c   1.000
_cell.angle_alpha   90.00
_cell.angle_beta   90.00
_cell.angle_gamma   90.00
#
_symmetry.space_group_name_H-M   'P 1'
#
loop_
_entity.id
_entity.type
_entity.pdbx_description
1 polymer ?
#
loop_
_entity_poly.entity_id
_entity_poly.type
_entity_poly.pdbx_seq_one_letter_code
_entity_poly.pdbx_strand_id
1 'polypeptide(L)'
;KYSESNNMHKKLIHVRNKVLEAEARSNSRLEDAWDHIHLAECNDVYWHGLFGGTYIHHLRAEVYRNLIRAENIADRILGGYGTKKTDFDFDGTDEVLIEGRSLNAYVKPSDGGTLFELDYRERGKECNLANTMTRYPETYLSDVPYYTHDTYRRALFRDFIAEDMASLREWVSRGGGYTTENLVSISDYVLSELRNSGVVLRTRLKDLEIVKEYYLSDSTLTTTYHLGNTSRRGEILLIEIPFSPYSLNELRLEVSGEVVEVGQYAETNEFTLASESNAIKVRLSEVVNLWSWKHVTLSRTEKGVKESLQGLVIALGLKISDLAGGNLKITLHIS
;
A
#
# COMPACT_ATOMS: atom_id res chain seq x y z
N LYS A 1 -5.46 2.63 18.02
CA LYS A 1 -6.73 2.37 17.30
C LYS A 1 -6.50 2.31 15.80
N TYR A 2 -5.89 3.34 15.19
CA TYR A 2 -5.67 3.39 13.73
C TYR A 2 -4.23 3.01 13.37
N SER A 3 -4.07 1.95 12.59
CA SER A 3 -2.75 1.48 12.14
C SER A 3 -2.06 2.50 11.23
N GLU A 4 -2.81 3.23 10.40
CA GLU A 4 -2.30 4.26 9.50
C GLU A 4 -1.74 5.47 10.26
N SER A 5 -2.38 5.85 11.37
CA SER A 5 -1.84 6.88 12.27
C SER A 5 -0.56 6.41 12.95
N ASN A 6 -0.53 5.17 13.45
CA ASN A 6 0.69 4.60 14.02
C ASN A 6 1.81 4.60 12.98
N ASN A 7 1.50 4.21 11.74
CA ASN A 7 2.45 4.21 10.63
C ASN A 7 3.09 5.58 10.40
N MET A 8 2.29 6.64 10.25
CA MET A 8 2.80 8.01 10.09
C MET A 8 3.66 8.44 11.27
N HIS A 9 3.22 8.15 12.50
CA HIS A 9 3.95 8.56 13.70
C HIS A 9 5.28 7.81 13.84
N LYS A 10 5.32 6.54 13.46
CA LYS A 10 6.54 5.72 13.51
C LYS A 10 7.49 6.07 12.36
N LYS A 11 6.95 6.42 11.18
CA LYS A 11 7.73 7.06 10.12
C LYS A 11 8.38 8.35 10.59
N LEU A 12 7.65 9.19 11.33
CA LEU A 12 8.18 10.42 11.91
C LEU A 12 9.38 10.15 12.84
N ILE A 13 9.28 9.15 13.72
CA ILE A 13 10.39 8.75 14.59
C ILE A 13 11.58 8.23 13.78
N HIS A 14 11.33 7.36 12.81
CA HIS A 14 12.37 6.81 11.92
C HIS A 14 13.12 7.93 11.18
N VAL A 15 12.39 8.88 10.59
CA VAL A 15 12.98 10.02 9.86
C VAL A 15 13.73 10.95 10.80
N ARG A 16 13.19 11.25 11.99
CA ARG A 16 13.90 12.03 13.03
C ARG A 16 15.25 11.40 13.39
N ASN A 17 15.29 10.08 13.56
CA ASN A 17 16.52 9.36 13.86
C ASN A 17 17.53 9.45 12.70
N LYS A 18 17.07 9.35 11.44
CA LYS A 18 17.93 9.54 10.26
C LYS A 18 18.48 10.97 10.20
N VAL A 19 17.67 12.00 10.50
CA VAL A 19 18.12 13.39 10.56
C VAL A 19 19.20 13.57 11.63
N LEU A 20 18.99 13.05 12.83
CA LEU A 20 20.00 13.11 13.91
C LEU A 20 21.30 12.39 13.54
N GLU A 21 21.22 11.24 12.88
CA GLU A 21 22.40 10.52 12.38
C GLU A 21 23.15 11.34 11.33
N ALA A 22 22.42 11.97 10.41
CA ALA A 22 23.00 12.82 9.37
C ALA A 22 23.69 14.05 9.98
N GLU A 23 23.08 14.71 10.96
CA GLU A 23 23.67 15.82 11.71
C GLU A 23 24.96 15.44 12.43
N ALA A 24 24.98 14.26 13.06
CA ALA A 24 26.17 13.73 13.71
C ALA A 24 27.29 13.46 12.69
N ARG A 25 26.96 12.99 11.48
CA ARG A 25 27.91 12.70 10.42
C ARG A 25 28.47 13.95 9.75
N SER A 26 27.63 14.97 9.52
CA SER A 26 28.05 16.23 8.90
C SER A 26 28.57 17.27 9.90
N ASN A 27 28.41 17.02 11.21
CA ASN A 27 28.71 17.95 12.29
C ASN A 27 28.00 19.31 12.10
N SER A 28 26.76 19.27 11.61
CA SER A 28 25.95 20.44 11.31
C SER A 28 24.47 20.15 11.50
N ARG A 29 23.74 21.07 12.13
CA ARG A 29 22.27 20.98 12.24
C ARG A 29 21.62 21.10 10.86
N LEU A 30 20.59 20.30 10.60
CA LEU A 30 19.84 20.28 9.34
C LEU A 30 18.51 21.00 9.52
N GLU A 31 18.55 22.33 9.64
CA GLU A 31 17.34 23.14 9.93
C GLU A 31 16.21 22.89 8.92
N ASP A 32 16.50 22.82 7.63
CA ASP A 32 15.50 22.51 6.59
C ASP A 32 14.81 21.15 6.82
N ALA A 33 15.53 20.15 7.35
CA ALA A 33 14.94 18.84 7.66
C ALA A 33 14.06 18.91 8.92
N TRP A 34 14.47 19.69 9.92
CA TRP A 34 13.67 19.94 11.13
C TRP A 34 12.40 20.72 10.84
N ASP A 35 12.43 21.72 9.95
CA ASP A 35 11.24 22.44 9.53
C ASP A 35 10.18 21.50 8.94
N HIS A 36 10.60 20.57 8.08
CA HIS A 36 9.71 19.53 7.56
C HIS A 36 9.21 18.57 8.66
N ILE A 37 10.07 18.15 9.59
CA ILE A 37 9.64 17.32 10.72
C ILE A 37 8.57 18.06 11.54
N HIS A 38 8.78 19.32 11.91
CA HIS A 38 7.82 20.09 12.71
C HIS A 38 6.46 20.25 11.99
N LEU A 39 6.47 20.45 10.67
CA LEU A 39 5.23 20.45 9.88
C LEU A 39 4.50 19.11 9.94
N ALA A 40 5.23 17.99 9.93
CA ALA A 40 4.67 16.66 10.04
C ALA A 40 4.15 16.32 11.46
N GLU A 41 4.48 17.10 12.49
CA GLU A 41 4.02 16.89 13.88
C GLU A 41 2.62 17.45 14.15
N CYS A 42 1.96 18.03 13.14
CA CYS A 42 0.59 18.52 13.26
C CYS A 42 -0.35 17.42 13.77
N ASN A 43 -0.86 17.58 15.00
CA ASN A 43 -1.56 16.53 15.72
C ASN A 43 -2.84 16.02 15.03
N ASP A 44 -3.58 16.89 14.32
CA ASP A 44 -4.95 16.64 13.83
C ASP A 44 -5.10 15.35 13.02
N VAL A 45 -4.05 15.01 12.27
CA VAL A 45 -3.97 13.85 11.38
C VAL A 45 -3.72 12.53 12.11
N TYR A 46 -3.26 12.56 13.36
CA TYR A 46 -2.86 11.36 14.11
C TYR A 46 -4.00 10.75 14.93
N TRP A 47 -5.18 11.38 14.95
CA TRP A 47 -6.31 10.85 15.72
C TRP A 47 -7.63 11.21 15.05
N HIS A 48 -8.72 10.70 15.59
CA HIS A 48 -10.05 11.03 15.10
C HIS A 48 -11.04 11.17 16.26
N GLY A 49 -11.86 12.21 16.16
CA GLY A 49 -12.95 12.54 17.08
C GLY A 49 -14.10 13.18 16.30
N LEU A 50 -14.34 14.48 16.52
CA LEU A 50 -15.42 15.21 15.83
C LEU A 50 -15.02 15.82 14.48
N PHE A 51 -13.73 16.04 14.22
CA PHE A 51 -13.26 16.90 13.13
C PHE A 51 -12.66 16.16 11.93
N GLY A 52 -13.03 14.90 11.68
CA GLY A 52 -12.46 14.08 10.61
C GLY A 52 -11.04 13.57 10.91
N GLY A 53 -10.09 14.44 11.21
CA GLY A 53 -8.73 14.10 11.65
C GLY A 53 -8.03 13.11 10.72
N THR A 54 -7.61 11.95 11.23
CA THR A 54 -6.91 10.91 10.47
C THR A 54 -7.70 10.40 9.26
N TYR A 55 -9.02 10.56 9.17
CA TYR A 55 -9.79 10.20 7.98
C TYR A 55 -9.64 11.19 6.81
N ILE A 56 -9.07 12.37 7.05
CA ILE A 56 -8.89 13.39 6.03
C ILE A 56 -7.61 13.09 5.23
N HIS A 57 -7.78 12.62 3.99
CA HIS A 57 -6.68 12.20 3.13
C HIS A 57 -5.58 13.25 2.96
N HIS A 58 -5.94 14.51 2.66
CA HIS A 58 -4.95 15.55 2.36
C HIS A 58 -4.05 15.88 3.56
N LEU A 59 -4.57 15.78 4.80
CA LEU A 59 -3.74 15.95 5.99
C LEU A 59 -2.68 14.85 6.09
N ARG A 60 -3.08 13.59 5.85
CA ARG A 60 -2.12 12.46 5.82
C ARG A 60 -1.10 12.61 4.70
N ALA A 61 -1.55 13.05 3.51
CA ALA A 61 -0.68 13.27 2.37
C ALA A 61 0.40 14.33 2.67
N GLU A 62 0.05 15.42 3.35
CA GLU A 62 1.01 16.45 3.78
C GLU A 62 2.02 15.95 4.81
N VAL A 63 1.59 15.12 5.77
CA VAL A 63 2.50 14.49 6.73
C VAL A 63 3.54 13.65 5.99
N TYR A 64 3.10 12.70 5.15
CA TYR A 64 4.03 11.87 4.39
C TYR A 64 4.96 12.71 3.51
N ARG A 65 4.44 13.72 2.80
CA ARG A 65 5.25 14.60 1.96
C ARG A 65 6.37 15.29 2.75
N ASN A 66 6.07 15.83 3.92
CA ASN A 66 7.07 16.49 4.76
C ASN A 66 8.06 15.48 5.34
N LEU A 67 7.61 14.31 5.79
CA LEU A 67 8.51 13.25 6.28
C LEU A 67 9.47 12.77 5.18
N ILE A 68 8.98 12.53 3.96
CA ILE A 68 9.82 12.12 2.82
C ILE A 68 10.82 13.21 2.45
N ARG A 69 10.45 14.50 2.54
CA ARG A 69 11.38 15.62 2.29
C ARG A 69 12.49 15.71 3.32
N ALA A 70 12.15 15.57 4.61
CA ALA A 70 13.15 15.50 5.68
C ALA A 70 14.08 14.29 5.49
N GLU A 71 13.51 13.13 5.16
CA GLU A 71 14.27 11.92 4.87
C GLU A 71 15.22 12.11 3.66
N ASN A 72 14.75 12.74 2.59
CA ASN A 72 15.57 13.09 1.43
C ASN A 72 16.75 14.00 1.78
N ILE A 73 16.59 14.93 2.73
CA ILE A 73 17.68 15.80 3.19
C ILE A 73 18.73 14.96 3.94
N ALA A 74 18.29 14.11 4.88
CA ALA A 74 19.18 13.24 5.65
C ALA A 74 19.94 12.25 4.75
N ASP A 75 19.23 11.60 3.81
CA ASP A 75 19.82 10.56 2.95
C ASP A 75 20.88 11.09 1.98
N ARG A 76 20.84 12.37 1.62
CA ARG A 76 21.93 13.00 0.84
C ARG A 76 23.27 12.99 1.58
N ILE A 77 23.25 12.99 2.92
CA ILE A 77 24.45 12.95 3.77
C ILE A 77 24.80 11.52 4.14
N LEU A 78 23.79 10.69 4.44
CA LEU A 78 24.00 9.32 4.87
C LEU A 78 24.42 8.40 3.73
N GLY A 79 24.00 8.68 2.50
CA GLY A 79 24.26 7.82 1.32
C GLY A 79 23.66 6.41 1.44
N GLY A 80 22.73 6.22 2.37
CA GLY A 80 22.24 4.92 2.82
C GLY A 80 20.97 4.48 2.10
N TYR A 81 21.14 3.86 0.94
CA TYR A 81 20.11 3.02 0.32
C TYR A 81 20.41 1.57 0.64
N GLY A 82 19.39 0.78 0.91
CA GLY A 82 19.55 -0.62 1.28
C GLY A 82 18.29 -1.20 1.90
N THR A 83 18.40 -2.45 2.33
CA THR A 83 17.29 -3.16 2.99
C THR A 83 17.67 -3.48 4.42
N LYS A 84 16.77 -3.17 5.36
CA LYS A 84 16.96 -3.47 6.78
C LYS A 84 15.71 -4.06 7.40
N LYS A 85 15.89 -4.78 8.50
CA LYS A 85 14.80 -5.25 9.36
C LYS A 85 14.71 -4.37 10.60
N THR A 86 13.50 -4.06 11.01
CA THR A 86 13.24 -3.40 12.29
C THR A 86 11.78 -3.60 12.64
N ASP A 87 11.48 -3.74 13.93
CA ASP A 87 10.14 -3.52 14.45
C ASP A 87 9.81 -2.03 14.27
N PHE A 88 9.14 -1.70 13.16
CA PHE A 88 8.88 -0.33 12.76
C PHE A 88 7.70 0.23 13.54
N ASP A 89 6.65 -0.58 13.71
CA ASP A 89 5.40 -0.14 14.30
C ASP A 89 5.24 -0.44 15.80
N PHE A 90 6.24 -1.12 16.39
CA PHE A 90 6.40 -1.47 17.80
C PHE A 90 5.37 -2.52 18.26
N ASP A 91 5.05 -3.48 17.39
CA ASP A 91 4.16 -4.60 17.70
C ASP A 91 4.91 -5.88 18.11
N GLY A 92 6.24 -5.86 18.12
CA GLY A 92 7.10 -6.99 18.47
C GLY A 92 7.47 -7.88 17.29
N THR A 93 7.05 -7.55 16.07
CA THR A 93 7.43 -8.25 14.84
C THR A 93 8.25 -7.35 13.92
N ASP A 94 9.31 -7.89 13.30
CA ASP A 94 10.14 -7.12 12.37
C ASP A 94 9.40 -6.86 11.05
N GLU A 95 9.30 -5.59 10.65
CA GLU A 95 9.10 -5.18 9.26
C GLU A 95 10.41 -5.20 8.46
N VAL A 96 10.28 -5.15 7.14
CA VAL A 96 11.40 -5.01 6.20
C VAL A 96 11.28 -3.68 5.46
N LEU A 97 12.28 -2.82 5.62
CA LEU A 97 12.35 -1.51 5.00
C LEU A 97 13.35 -1.58 3.84
N ILE A 98 12.87 -1.44 2.60
CA ILE A 98 13.69 -1.36 1.40
C ILE A 98 13.77 0.12 1.00
N GLU A 99 14.90 0.76 1.23
CA GLU A 99 15.10 2.19 0.98
C GLU A 99 15.97 2.41 -0.26
N GLY A 100 15.46 3.18 -1.21
CA GLY A 100 16.11 3.47 -2.48
C GLY A 100 16.11 4.97 -2.80
N ARG A 101 16.74 5.34 -3.93
CA ARG A 101 16.89 6.74 -4.33
C ARG A 101 15.55 7.42 -4.62
N SER A 102 14.74 6.81 -5.47
CA SER A 102 13.46 7.38 -5.92
C SER A 102 12.27 6.78 -5.20
N LEU A 103 12.44 5.61 -4.56
CA LEU A 103 11.38 4.89 -3.87
C LEU A 103 11.86 4.40 -2.50
N ASN A 104 10.95 4.37 -1.53
CA ASN A 104 11.04 3.47 -0.37
C ASN A 104 9.86 2.49 -0.42
N ALA A 105 10.10 1.23 -0.07
CA ALA A 105 9.11 0.17 -0.06
C ALA A 105 9.18 -0.58 1.27
N TYR A 106 8.17 -0.44 2.13
CA TYR A 106 8.15 -1.07 3.45
C TYR A 106 7.13 -2.21 3.51
N VAL A 107 7.61 -3.37 3.94
CA VAL A 107 6.93 -4.65 3.84
C VAL A 107 6.70 -5.20 5.25
N LYS A 108 5.49 -5.71 5.51
CA LYS A 108 5.13 -6.35 6.79
C LYS A 108 4.83 -7.83 6.58
N PRO A 109 5.80 -8.73 6.83
CA PRO A 109 5.60 -10.18 6.67
C PRO A 109 4.44 -10.73 7.50
N SER A 110 4.29 -10.26 8.75
CA SER A 110 3.22 -10.63 9.70
C SER A 110 1.84 -10.09 9.32
N ASP A 111 1.72 -9.28 8.27
CA ASP A 111 0.46 -8.76 7.76
C ASP A 111 0.33 -8.99 6.25
N GLY A 112 0.17 -10.26 5.88
CA GLY A 112 -0.06 -10.73 4.51
C GLY A 112 1.12 -10.55 3.57
N GLY A 113 2.33 -10.32 4.12
CA GLY A 113 3.49 -9.93 3.33
C GLY A 113 3.19 -8.70 2.48
N THR A 114 2.38 -7.78 3.00
CA THR A 114 1.92 -6.59 2.28
C THR A 114 2.99 -5.51 2.26
N LEU A 115 2.89 -4.65 1.26
CA LEU A 115 3.62 -3.41 1.19
C LEU A 115 2.77 -2.30 1.81
N PHE A 116 3.06 -1.96 3.07
CA PHE A 116 2.24 -1.05 3.87
C PHE A 116 2.59 0.43 3.65
N GLU A 117 3.73 0.71 3.03
CA GLU A 117 4.19 2.04 2.64
C GLU A 117 5.00 1.97 1.35
N LEU A 118 4.68 2.86 0.40
CA LEU A 118 5.40 3.02 -0.85
C LEU A 118 5.60 4.51 -1.10
N ASP A 119 6.76 5.01 -0.71
CA ASP A 119 7.09 6.43 -0.89
C ASP A 119 7.67 6.64 -2.28
N TYR A 120 7.14 7.63 -3.00
CA TYR A 120 7.81 8.26 -4.12
C TYR A 120 8.57 9.48 -3.62
N ARG A 121 9.85 9.53 -3.91
CA ARG A 121 10.81 10.46 -3.29
C ARG A 121 11.30 11.56 -4.22
N GLU A 122 10.86 11.56 -5.46
CA GLU A 122 11.31 12.53 -6.46
C GLU A 122 10.92 13.95 -6.08
N ARG A 123 11.87 14.88 -6.27
CA ARG A 123 11.73 16.25 -5.80
C ARG A 123 10.49 16.92 -6.40
N GLY A 124 9.63 17.45 -5.54
CA GLY A 124 8.38 18.12 -5.91
C GLY A 124 7.17 17.20 -6.05
N LYS A 125 7.37 15.89 -6.13
CA LYS A 125 6.31 14.87 -6.27
C LYS A 125 6.22 13.93 -5.06
N GLU A 126 6.81 14.32 -3.94
CA GLU A 126 6.98 13.44 -2.78
C GLU A 126 5.63 13.02 -2.20
N CYS A 127 5.38 11.72 -2.10
CA CYS A 127 4.13 11.18 -1.57
C CYS A 127 4.26 9.72 -1.17
N ASN A 128 3.38 9.26 -0.27
CA ASN A 128 3.18 7.85 -0.01
C ASN A 128 1.98 7.36 -0.82
N LEU A 129 2.22 6.47 -1.77
CA LEU A 129 1.19 5.92 -2.67
C LEU A 129 0.26 4.91 -1.98
N ALA A 130 0.64 4.46 -0.78
CA ALA A 130 -0.13 3.62 0.12
C ALA A 130 -0.96 4.42 1.15
N ASN A 131 -1.11 5.74 1.00
CA ASN A 131 -1.80 6.64 1.94
C ASN A 131 -3.35 6.47 1.98
N THR A 132 -3.81 5.23 1.93
CA THR A 132 -5.22 4.88 2.06
C THR A 132 -5.64 4.87 3.54
N MET A 133 -6.88 4.47 3.81
CA MET A 133 -7.43 4.36 5.17
C MET A 133 -8.36 3.17 5.28
N THR A 134 -8.10 2.28 6.22
CA THR A 134 -8.98 1.15 6.54
C THR A 134 -10.36 1.66 7.02
N ARG A 135 -11.45 0.98 6.64
CA ARG A 135 -12.80 1.24 7.16
C ARG A 135 -12.92 0.67 8.56
N TYR A 136 -12.79 1.50 9.60
CA TYR A 136 -12.90 1.03 11.00
C TYR A 136 -14.35 1.04 11.51
N PRO A 137 -14.74 0.09 12.37
CA PRO A 137 -16.07 0.07 12.99
C PRO A 137 -16.21 1.17 14.06
N GLU A 138 -16.45 2.40 13.62
CA GLU A 138 -16.72 3.53 14.51
C GLU A 138 -18.07 3.36 15.20
N THR A 139 -18.13 3.65 16.51
CA THR A 139 -19.35 3.44 17.31
C THR A 139 -20.55 4.23 16.78
N TYR A 140 -20.31 5.38 16.16
CA TYR A 140 -21.35 6.20 15.56
C TYR A 140 -21.81 5.74 14.18
N LEU A 141 -21.23 4.68 13.63
CA LEU A 141 -21.61 4.06 12.37
C LEU A 141 -22.43 2.78 12.55
N SER A 142 -22.67 2.33 13.80
CA SER A 142 -23.41 1.09 14.08
C SER A 142 -24.79 1.03 13.41
N ASP A 143 -25.44 2.19 13.31
CA ASP A 143 -26.82 2.31 12.81
C ASP A 143 -26.85 2.75 11.32
N VAL A 144 -25.70 2.83 10.65
CA VAL A 144 -25.61 3.17 9.23
C VAL A 144 -25.78 1.89 8.39
N PRO A 145 -26.93 1.65 7.75
CA PRO A 145 -27.30 0.31 7.26
C PRO A 145 -26.40 -0.26 6.16
N TYR A 146 -25.71 0.61 5.43
CA TYR A 146 -24.86 0.26 4.29
C TYR A 146 -23.35 0.33 4.61
N TYR A 147 -22.99 0.67 5.85
CA TYR A 147 -21.59 0.77 6.23
C TYR A 147 -21.00 -0.62 6.50
N THR A 148 -19.92 -0.95 5.80
CA THR A 148 -19.09 -2.11 6.08
C THR A 148 -17.74 -1.66 6.60
N HIS A 149 -17.22 -2.38 7.59
CA HIS A 149 -15.87 -2.20 8.08
C HIS A 149 -14.95 -3.25 7.45
N ASP A 150 -13.68 -2.91 7.32
CA ASP A 150 -12.67 -3.83 6.82
C ASP A 150 -12.25 -4.82 7.92
N THR A 151 -11.96 -6.06 7.56
CA THR A 151 -11.44 -7.10 8.47
C THR A 151 -9.92 -7.21 8.44
N TYR A 152 -9.25 -6.38 7.62
CA TYR A 152 -7.81 -6.33 7.45
C TYR A 152 -7.35 -4.91 7.11
N ARG A 153 -6.05 -4.62 7.29
CA ARG A 153 -5.46 -3.34 6.88
C ARG A 153 -5.36 -3.25 5.36
N ARG A 154 -5.84 -2.16 4.78
CA ARG A 154 -5.63 -1.87 3.36
C ARG A 154 -4.19 -1.45 3.11
N ALA A 155 -3.47 -2.31 2.42
CA ALA A 155 -2.06 -2.17 2.07
C ALA A 155 -1.85 -2.74 0.65
N LEU A 156 -0.78 -2.35 -0.02
CA LEU A 156 -0.50 -2.84 -1.37
C LEU A 156 -0.11 -4.32 -1.35
N PHE A 157 -0.50 -5.04 -2.41
CA PHE A 157 -0.15 -6.44 -2.63
C PHE A 157 -0.65 -7.38 -1.53
N ARG A 158 -1.88 -7.14 -1.03
CA ARG A 158 -2.55 -8.11 -0.18
C ARG A 158 -3.13 -9.22 -1.05
N ASP A 159 -2.83 -10.46 -0.67
CA ASP A 159 -3.27 -11.62 -1.41
C ASP A 159 -4.50 -12.26 -0.80
N PHE A 160 -5.35 -12.79 -1.67
CA PHE A 160 -6.50 -13.61 -1.30
C PHE A 160 -6.56 -14.83 -2.19
N ILE A 161 -7.10 -15.91 -1.64
CA ILE A 161 -7.53 -17.07 -2.42
C ILE A 161 -9.04 -17.06 -2.47
N ALA A 162 -9.60 -16.94 -3.68
CA ALA A 162 -11.03 -17.11 -3.91
C ALA A 162 -11.31 -18.50 -4.50
N GLU A 163 -12.42 -19.12 -4.12
CA GLU A 163 -12.84 -20.43 -4.64
C GLU A 163 -13.06 -20.39 -6.15
N ASP A 164 -13.66 -19.30 -6.64
CA ASP A 164 -13.92 -19.07 -8.05
C ASP A 164 -14.05 -17.58 -8.41
N MET A 165 -14.24 -17.31 -9.71
CA MET A 165 -14.44 -15.96 -10.24
C MET A 165 -15.77 -15.31 -9.82
N ALA A 166 -16.80 -16.10 -9.49
CA ALA A 166 -18.10 -15.57 -9.08
C ALA A 166 -18.00 -14.97 -7.67
N SER A 167 -17.37 -15.69 -6.76
CA SER A 167 -17.06 -15.26 -5.40
C SER A 167 -16.23 -13.97 -5.40
N LEU A 168 -15.24 -13.88 -6.29
CA LEU A 168 -14.46 -12.67 -6.49
C LEU A 168 -15.32 -11.48 -6.99
N ARG A 169 -16.16 -11.69 -8.00
CA ARG A 169 -17.04 -10.63 -8.53
C ARG A 169 -18.00 -10.10 -7.48
N GLU A 170 -18.58 -10.98 -6.67
CA GLU A 170 -19.44 -10.58 -5.56
C GLU A 170 -18.64 -9.72 -4.57
N TRP A 171 -17.44 -10.16 -4.18
CA TRP A 171 -16.59 -9.47 -3.22
C TRP A 171 -16.22 -8.05 -3.68
N VAL A 172 -15.78 -7.92 -4.93
CA VAL A 172 -15.49 -6.63 -5.58
C VAL A 172 -16.74 -5.74 -5.59
N SER A 173 -17.92 -6.29 -5.90
CA SER A 173 -19.17 -5.50 -5.99
C SER A 173 -19.56 -4.80 -4.69
N ARG A 174 -19.04 -5.27 -3.54
CA ARG A 174 -19.25 -4.66 -2.21
C ARG A 174 -18.06 -3.80 -1.73
N GLY A 175 -17.10 -3.51 -2.61
CA GLY A 175 -15.92 -2.69 -2.31
C GLY A 175 -14.80 -3.43 -1.55
N GLY A 176 -14.79 -4.76 -1.62
CA GLY A 176 -13.81 -5.62 -0.96
C GLY A 176 -13.73 -5.38 0.56
N GLY A 177 -12.56 -5.64 1.16
CA GLY A 177 -12.29 -5.24 2.55
C GLY A 177 -12.62 -6.26 3.63
N TYR A 178 -13.27 -7.36 3.30
CA TYR A 178 -13.67 -8.39 4.25
C TYR A 178 -13.30 -9.78 3.71
N THR A 179 -13.24 -10.78 4.59
CA THR A 179 -13.12 -12.19 4.18
C THR A 179 -14.48 -12.87 4.16
N THR A 180 -14.66 -13.85 3.30
CA THR A 180 -15.82 -14.75 3.27
C THR A 180 -15.36 -16.20 3.35
N GLU A 181 -16.31 -17.13 3.46
CA GLU A 181 -16.00 -18.57 3.43
C GLU A 181 -15.30 -18.98 2.11
N ASN A 182 -15.61 -18.27 1.02
CA ASN A 182 -15.12 -18.56 -0.34
C ASN A 182 -14.04 -17.57 -0.82
N LEU A 183 -13.61 -16.64 0.03
CA LEU A 183 -12.54 -15.67 -0.27
C LEU A 183 -11.79 -15.30 1.02
N VAL A 184 -10.57 -15.82 1.15
CA VAL A 184 -9.78 -15.71 2.38
C VAL A 184 -8.52 -14.88 2.11
N SER A 185 -8.26 -13.89 2.97
CA SER A 185 -7.01 -13.14 2.94
C SER A 185 -5.89 -13.98 3.53
N ILE A 186 -4.72 -13.95 2.92
CA ILE A 186 -3.52 -14.58 3.47
C ILE A 186 -2.99 -13.67 4.58
N SER A 187 -2.94 -14.19 5.81
CA SER A 187 -2.59 -13.42 7.00
C SER A 187 -1.10 -13.28 7.22
N ASP A 188 -0.31 -14.33 6.95
CA ASP A 188 1.08 -14.37 7.37
C ASP A 188 2.00 -14.89 6.26
N TYR A 189 3.13 -14.20 6.13
CA TYR A 189 4.27 -14.63 5.36
C TYR A 189 5.51 -14.69 6.26
N VAL A 190 6.38 -15.65 5.98
CA VAL A 190 7.68 -15.76 6.63
C VAL A 190 8.73 -15.13 5.74
N LEU A 191 9.56 -14.26 6.33
CA LEU A 191 10.75 -13.75 5.67
C LEU A 191 11.72 -14.91 5.38
N SER A 192 12.07 -15.09 4.12
CA SER A 192 12.94 -16.18 3.68
C SER A 192 14.31 -15.74 3.17
N GLU A 193 14.40 -14.54 2.61
CA GLU A 193 15.66 -13.97 2.12
C GLU A 193 15.60 -12.44 2.20
N LEU A 194 16.70 -11.82 2.63
CA LEU A 194 16.90 -10.36 2.59
C LEU A 194 17.96 -10.05 1.54
N ARG A 195 17.65 -9.18 0.59
CA ARG A 195 18.56 -8.72 -0.48
C ARG A 195 18.83 -7.24 -0.32
N ASN A 196 19.87 -6.70 -0.97
CA ASN A 196 20.21 -5.28 -0.80
C ASN A 196 19.07 -4.31 -1.19
N SER A 197 18.31 -4.65 -2.24
CA SER A 197 17.19 -3.83 -2.74
C SER A 197 15.89 -4.64 -2.83
N GLY A 198 15.70 -5.62 -1.93
CA GLY A 198 14.55 -6.50 -2.04
C GLY A 198 14.43 -7.54 -0.94
N VAL A 199 13.33 -8.29 -0.99
CA VAL A 199 12.98 -9.29 0.01
C VAL A 199 12.23 -10.44 -0.63
N VAL A 200 12.42 -11.66 -0.12
CA VAL A 200 11.67 -12.85 -0.51
C VAL A 200 10.87 -13.36 0.68
N LEU A 201 9.57 -13.44 0.50
CA LEU A 201 8.61 -13.92 1.48
C LEU A 201 8.02 -15.25 1.03
N ARG A 202 7.71 -16.14 1.97
CA ARG A 202 7.06 -17.43 1.70
C ARG A 202 5.87 -17.65 2.61
N THR A 203 4.83 -18.25 2.07
CA THR A 203 3.71 -18.77 2.85
C THR A 203 3.23 -20.09 2.26
N ARG A 204 2.50 -20.86 3.07
CA ARG A 204 1.88 -22.10 2.64
C ARG A 204 0.45 -22.13 3.15
N LEU A 205 -0.50 -22.18 2.21
CA LEU A 205 -1.92 -22.34 2.53
C LEU A 205 -2.35 -23.75 2.12
N LYS A 206 -2.58 -24.63 3.10
CA LYS A 206 -2.78 -26.08 2.87
C LYS A 206 -1.60 -26.65 2.05
N ASP A 207 -1.84 -27.02 0.80
CA ASP A 207 -0.86 -27.59 -0.13
C ASP A 207 -0.32 -26.59 -1.18
N LEU A 208 -0.85 -25.36 -1.24
CA LEU A 208 -0.37 -24.29 -2.12
C LEU A 208 0.78 -23.55 -1.44
N GLU A 209 1.90 -23.44 -2.15
CA GLU A 209 3.03 -22.63 -1.72
C GLU A 209 3.09 -21.34 -2.53
N ILE A 210 3.28 -20.20 -1.86
CA ILE A 210 3.41 -18.90 -2.50
C ILE A 210 4.73 -18.30 -2.05
N VAL A 211 5.59 -18.01 -3.03
CA VAL A 211 6.79 -17.18 -2.84
C VAL A 211 6.51 -15.82 -3.45
N LYS A 212 6.63 -14.77 -2.65
CA LYS A 212 6.44 -13.38 -3.07
C LYS A 212 7.76 -12.63 -2.91
N GLU A 213 8.25 -12.05 -4.00
CA GLU A 213 9.47 -11.25 -4.01
C GLU A 213 9.14 -9.79 -4.27
N TYR A 214 9.65 -8.87 -3.45
CA TYR A 214 9.67 -7.44 -3.77
C TYR A 214 11.09 -7.02 -4.11
N TYR A 215 11.25 -6.26 -5.19
CA TYR A 215 12.53 -5.73 -5.62
C TYR A 215 12.38 -4.29 -6.11
N LEU A 216 13.23 -3.41 -5.61
CA LEU A 216 13.25 -1.99 -5.91
C LEU A 216 14.44 -1.66 -6.81
N SER A 217 14.16 -0.94 -7.89
CA SER A 217 15.15 -0.41 -8.81
C SER A 217 14.75 0.97 -9.28
N ASP A 218 15.42 2.00 -8.79
CA ASP A 218 15.15 3.40 -9.12
C ASP A 218 13.67 3.78 -8.87
N SER A 219 12.94 4.24 -9.88
CA SER A 219 11.49 4.55 -9.81
C SER A 219 10.58 3.34 -10.07
N THR A 220 11.12 2.12 -10.00
CA THR A 220 10.37 0.88 -10.30
C THR A 220 10.33 -0.06 -9.10
N LEU A 221 9.13 -0.54 -8.76
CA LEU A 221 8.91 -1.66 -7.86
C LEU A 221 8.48 -2.88 -8.69
N THR A 222 9.18 -4.00 -8.53
CA THR A 222 8.80 -5.28 -9.11
C THR A 222 8.36 -6.24 -8.01
N THR A 223 7.17 -6.79 -8.15
CA THR A 223 6.67 -7.89 -7.31
C THR A 223 6.61 -9.16 -8.17
N THR A 224 7.26 -10.24 -7.74
CA THR A 224 7.23 -11.53 -8.46
C THR A 224 6.62 -12.60 -7.57
N TYR A 225 5.63 -13.32 -8.11
CA TYR A 225 4.97 -14.44 -7.46
C TYR A 225 5.39 -15.75 -8.11
N HIS A 226 5.84 -16.70 -7.29
CA HIS A 226 6.05 -18.09 -7.70
C HIS A 226 5.07 -18.97 -6.91
N LEU A 227 4.28 -19.76 -7.64
CA LEU A 227 3.32 -20.69 -7.03
C LEU A 227 3.82 -22.13 -7.15
N GLY A 228 3.87 -22.82 -6.01
CA GLY A 228 4.12 -24.26 -5.94
C GLY A 228 2.81 -25.02 -5.79
N ASN A 229 2.72 -26.20 -6.41
CA ASN A 229 1.55 -27.08 -6.38
C ASN A 229 0.24 -26.39 -6.83
N THR A 230 0.22 -26.02 -8.10
CA THR A 230 -0.90 -25.33 -8.78
C THR A 230 -1.99 -26.29 -9.29
N SER A 231 -2.09 -27.49 -8.72
CA SER A 231 -3.07 -28.52 -9.15
C SER A 231 -4.54 -28.14 -8.84
N ARG A 232 -4.75 -27.00 -8.19
CA ARG A 232 -6.04 -26.44 -7.80
C ARG A 232 -6.81 -25.91 -9.00
N ARG A 233 -7.85 -26.64 -9.41
CA ARG A 233 -8.73 -26.24 -10.52
C ARG A 233 -9.81 -25.29 -10.01
N GLY A 234 -9.86 -24.08 -10.56
CA GLY A 234 -10.93 -23.10 -10.31
C GLY A 234 -10.56 -21.97 -9.36
N GLU A 235 -9.68 -22.24 -8.39
CA GLU A 235 -9.24 -21.24 -7.41
C GLU A 235 -8.49 -20.06 -8.08
N ILE A 236 -8.73 -18.87 -7.56
CA ILE A 236 -8.21 -17.61 -8.05
C ILE A 236 -7.25 -17.03 -7.02
N LEU A 237 -6.02 -16.73 -7.45
CA LEU A 237 -5.15 -15.80 -6.74
C LEU A 237 -5.63 -14.38 -7.04
N LEU A 238 -6.02 -13.67 -6.00
CA LEU A 238 -6.39 -12.27 -6.06
C LEU A 238 -5.32 -11.43 -5.39
N ILE A 239 -4.94 -10.32 -6.02
CA ILE A 239 -3.99 -9.35 -5.49
C ILE A 239 -4.70 -7.98 -5.42
N GLU A 240 -4.88 -7.44 -4.21
CA GLU A 240 -5.42 -6.10 -3.98
C GLU A 240 -4.29 -5.06 -3.95
N ILE A 241 -4.44 -3.99 -4.73
CA ILE A 241 -3.50 -2.87 -4.84
C ILE A 241 -4.29 -1.56 -4.68
N PRO A 242 -4.43 -1.01 -3.45
CA PRO A 242 -4.87 0.36 -3.24
C PRO A 242 -3.85 1.36 -3.82
N PHE A 243 -4.36 2.45 -4.37
CA PHE A 243 -3.61 3.58 -4.87
C PHE A 243 -4.19 4.88 -4.31
N SER A 244 -3.38 5.57 -3.51
CA SER A 244 -3.72 6.86 -2.90
C SER A 244 -2.58 7.84 -3.15
N PRO A 245 -2.57 8.53 -4.30
CA PRO A 245 -1.54 9.51 -4.63
C PRO A 245 -1.66 10.77 -3.76
N TYR A 246 -0.72 11.72 -3.91
CA TYR A 246 -0.74 12.97 -3.16
C TYR A 246 -2.06 13.75 -3.28
N SER A 247 -2.57 13.89 -4.51
CA SER A 247 -3.89 14.48 -4.79
C SER A 247 -4.85 13.43 -5.33
N LEU A 248 -6.07 13.42 -4.80
CA LEU A 248 -7.16 12.56 -5.29
C LEU A 248 -7.95 13.19 -6.45
N ASN A 249 -7.56 14.39 -6.90
CA ASN A 249 -8.18 15.04 -8.05
C ASN A 249 -7.79 14.33 -9.35
N GLU A 250 -8.73 14.28 -10.29
CA GLU A 250 -8.55 13.65 -11.60
C GLU A 250 -8.06 12.18 -11.52
N LEU A 251 -8.42 11.50 -10.42
CA LEU A 251 -8.15 10.08 -10.25
C LEU A 251 -8.81 9.28 -11.36
N ARG A 252 -8.00 8.52 -12.09
CA ARG A 252 -8.43 7.73 -13.24
C ARG A 252 -7.65 6.44 -13.37
N LEU A 253 -8.30 5.47 -13.98
CA LEU A 253 -7.72 4.21 -14.44
C LEU A 253 -7.69 4.26 -15.97
N GLU A 254 -6.53 3.98 -16.54
CA GLU A 254 -6.34 3.82 -17.98
C GLU A 254 -5.98 2.36 -18.27
N VAL A 255 -6.70 1.71 -19.18
CA VAL A 255 -6.39 0.35 -19.64
C VAL A 255 -6.11 0.41 -21.12
N SER A 256 -4.96 -0.13 -21.55
CA SER A 256 -4.52 -0.08 -22.95
C SER A 256 -4.47 1.34 -23.55
N GLY A 257 -4.23 2.35 -22.71
CA GLY A 257 -4.14 3.77 -23.12
C GLY A 257 -5.48 4.51 -23.17
N GLU A 258 -6.60 3.86 -22.83
CA GLU A 258 -7.92 4.49 -22.77
C GLU A 258 -8.39 4.63 -21.32
N VAL A 259 -8.98 5.79 -20.99
CA VAL A 259 -9.61 5.99 -19.67
C VAL A 259 -10.85 5.09 -19.59
N VAL A 260 -10.87 4.20 -18.61
CA VAL A 260 -12.00 3.29 -18.38
C VAL A 260 -12.80 3.73 -17.15
N GLU A 261 -14.09 3.39 -17.15
CA GLU A 261 -14.95 3.67 -16.00
C GLU A 261 -14.54 2.80 -14.81
N VAL A 262 -14.35 3.44 -13.64
CA VAL A 262 -14.09 2.72 -12.39
C VAL A 262 -15.28 1.82 -12.04
N GLY A 263 -15.03 0.55 -11.76
CA GLY A 263 -16.08 -0.47 -11.58
C GLY A 263 -16.27 -1.37 -12.79
N GLN A 264 -15.81 -0.94 -13.97
CA GLN A 264 -15.84 -1.78 -15.17
C GLN A 264 -14.75 -2.86 -15.10
N TYR A 265 -15.14 -4.08 -15.46
CA TYR A 265 -14.24 -5.20 -15.62
C TYR A 265 -13.40 -5.06 -16.90
N ALA A 266 -12.13 -5.43 -16.83
CA ALA A 266 -11.24 -5.52 -17.99
C ALA A 266 -10.34 -6.75 -17.91
N GLU A 267 -9.88 -7.25 -19.07
CA GLU A 267 -8.77 -8.20 -19.17
C GLU A 267 -7.57 -7.47 -19.75
N THR A 268 -6.46 -7.45 -19.03
CA THR A 268 -5.26 -6.71 -19.46
C THR A 268 -3.98 -7.23 -18.82
N ASN A 269 -2.84 -6.95 -19.43
CA ASN A 269 -1.52 -7.08 -18.83
C ASN A 269 -0.81 -5.72 -18.63
N GLU A 270 -1.49 -4.61 -18.92
CA GLU A 270 -0.98 -3.25 -18.71
C GLU A 270 -2.13 -2.29 -18.36
N PHE A 271 -1.90 -1.45 -17.35
CA PHE A 271 -2.80 -0.36 -17.00
C PHE A 271 -2.03 0.77 -16.33
N THR A 272 -2.62 1.96 -16.27
CA THR A 272 -2.06 3.12 -15.58
C THR A 272 -3.06 3.63 -14.55
N LEU A 273 -2.57 3.90 -13.35
CA LEU A 273 -3.29 4.62 -12.31
C LEU A 273 -2.74 6.04 -12.25
N ALA A 274 -3.59 7.04 -12.42
CA ALA A 274 -3.11 8.42 -12.49
C ALA A 274 -4.02 9.38 -11.71
N SER A 275 -3.41 10.46 -11.25
CA SER A 275 -4.05 11.68 -10.73
C SER A 275 -3.46 12.89 -11.44
N GLU A 276 -3.83 14.10 -11.03
CA GLU A 276 -3.13 15.32 -11.43
C GLU A 276 -1.66 15.37 -10.94
N SER A 277 -1.33 14.59 -9.91
CA SER A 277 -0.05 14.71 -9.18
C SER A 277 0.97 13.60 -9.47
N ASN A 278 0.51 12.36 -9.63
CA ASN A 278 1.35 11.18 -9.76
C ASN A 278 0.68 10.16 -10.69
N ALA A 279 1.50 9.37 -11.38
CA ALA A 279 1.05 8.23 -12.17
C ALA A 279 1.87 6.96 -11.86
N ILE A 280 1.20 5.82 -11.83
CA ILE A 280 1.79 4.49 -11.74
C ILE A 280 1.40 3.72 -13.01
N LYS A 281 2.39 3.42 -13.85
CA LYS A 281 2.21 2.50 -14.97
C LYS A 281 2.51 1.08 -14.48
N VAL A 282 1.53 0.20 -14.59
CA VAL A 282 1.60 -1.20 -14.16
C VAL A 282 1.71 -2.12 -15.38
N ARG A 283 2.71 -3.01 -15.39
CA ARG A 283 2.87 -4.07 -16.38
C ARG A 283 2.90 -5.44 -15.71
N LEU A 284 2.26 -6.40 -16.33
CA LEU A 284 2.15 -7.77 -15.86
C LEU A 284 2.73 -8.74 -16.89
N SER A 285 3.33 -9.84 -16.43
CA SER A 285 3.81 -10.91 -17.33
C SER A 285 2.66 -11.70 -17.97
N GLU A 286 1.50 -11.71 -17.33
CA GLU A 286 0.30 -12.44 -17.75
C GLU A 286 -0.87 -11.48 -17.98
N VAL A 287 -1.83 -11.89 -18.81
CA VAL A 287 -3.14 -11.21 -18.90
C VAL A 287 -3.96 -11.58 -17.68
N VAL A 288 -4.51 -10.58 -16.99
CA VAL A 288 -5.22 -10.75 -15.73
C VAL A 288 -6.62 -10.17 -15.80
N ASN A 289 -7.48 -10.64 -14.91
CA ASN A 289 -8.79 -10.06 -14.68
C ASN A 289 -8.62 -8.86 -13.77
N LEU A 290 -9.00 -7.68 -14.26
CA LEU A 290 -8.89 -6.42 -13.53
C LEU A 290 -10.28 -5.95 -13.11
N TRP A 291 -10.41 -5.64 -11.82
CA TRP A 291 -11.52 -4.86 -11.29
C TRP A 291 -10.99 -3.63 -10.55
N SER A 292 -11.84 -2.62 -10.46
CA SER A 292 -11.53 -1.38 -9.76
C SER A 292 -12.74 -0.86 -9.00
N TRP A 293 -12.51 -0.14 -7.91
CA TRP A 293 -13.54 0.64 -7.23
C TRP A 293 -12.94 1.84 -6.51
N LYS A 294 -13.78 2.84 -6.26
CA LYS A 294 -13.43 3.97 -5.39
C LYS A 294 -13.46 3.50 -3.95
N HIS A 295 -12.37 3.73 -3.23
CA HIS A 295 -12.33 3.41 -1.81
C HIS A 295 -12.76 4.60 -0.97
N VAL A 296 -13.85 4.43 -0.22
CA VAL A 296 -14.44 5.48 0.60
C VAL A 296 -14.57 5.04 2.05
N THR A 297 -14.34 5.97 2.96
CA THR A 297 -14.60 5.80 4.39
C THR A 297 -15.70 6.74 4.84
N LEU A 298 -16.50 6.33 5.82
CA LEU A 298 -17.38 7.23 6.56
C LEU A 298 -16.65 7.73 7.81
N SER A 299 -16.71 9.03 8.07
CA SER A 299 -16.20 9.59 9.32
C SER A 299 -17.06 10.75 9.79
N ARG A 300 -17.08 10.99 11.11
CA ARG A 300 -17.80 12.11 11.70
C ARG A 300 -17.05 13.42 11.50
N THR A 301 -17.79 14.43 11.08
CA THR A 301 -17.35 15.84 10.99
C THR A 301 -18.25 16.70 11.88
N GLU A 302 -17.91 17.98 12.04
CA GLU A 302 -18.79 18.98 12.68
C GLU A 302 -20.17 19.09 12.00
N LYS A 303 -20.28 18.68 10.72
CA LYS A 303 -21.51 18.72 9.90
C LYS A 303 -22.16 17.33 9.77
N GLY A 304 -21.87 16.43 10.70
CA GLY A 304 -22.37 15.05 10.71
C GLY A 304 -21.44 14.06 9.99
N VAL A 305 -21.94 12.84 9.77
CA VAL A 305 -21.19 11.78 9.09
C VAL A 305 -21.04 12.13 7.60
N LYS A 306 -19.81 12.02 7.09
CA LYS A 306 -19.47 12.30 5.70
C LYS A 306 -18.68 11.15 5.11
N GLU A 307 -18.92 10.91 3.83
CA GLU A 307 -18.08 10.05 3.02
C GLU A 307 -16.82 10.81 2.63
N SER A 308 -15.69 10.10 2.54
CA SER A 308 -14.42 10.66 2.10
C SER A 308 -13.70 9.63 1.24
N LEU A 309 -13.29 10.06 0.05
CA LEU A 309 -12.47 9.27 -0.86
C LEU A 309 -11.07 9.09 -0.27
N GLN A 310 -10.55 7.87 -0.36
CA GLN A 310 -9.26 7.45 0.19
C GLN A 310 -8.36 6.80 -0.87
N GLY A 311 -8.73 6.92 -2.15
CA GLY A 311 -8.00 6.35 -3.28
C GLY A 311 -8.86 5.49 -4.20
N LEU A 312 -8.18 4.85 -5.15
CA LEU A 312 -8.71 3.80 -6.01
C LEU A 312 -8.16 2.46 -5.54
N VAL A 313 -8.94 1.40 -5.59
CA VAL A 313 -8.43 0.04 -5.35
C VAL A 313 -8.53 -0.75 -6.62
N ILE A 314 -7.45 -1.46 -6.94
CA ILE A 314 -7.38 -2.43 -8.03
C ILE A 314 -7.34 -3.84 -7.45
N ALA A 315 -8.11 -4.74 -8.02
CA ALA A 315 -8.08 -6.16 -7.74
C ALA A 315 -7.68 -6.91 -9.00
N LEU A 316 -6.59 -7.67 -8.94
CA LEU A 316 -6.05 -8.46 -10.03
C LEU A 316 -6.33 -9.93 -9.74
N GLY A 317 -7.16 -10.58 -10.55
CA GLY A 317 -7.51 -11.99 -10.42
C GLY A 317 -6.89 -12.86 -11.51
N LEU A 318 -6.23 -13.93 -11.10
CA LEU A 318 -5.69 -14.96 -12.01
C LEU A 318 -6.04 -16.34 -11.48
N LYS A 319 -6.36 -17.28 -12.37
CA LYS A 319 -6.49 -18.68 -11.96
C LYS A 319 -5.13 -19.23 -11.56
N ILE A 320 -5.08 -19.93 -10.43
CA ILE A 320 -3.84 -20.54 -9.95
C ILE A 320 -3.28 -21.55 -10.96
N SER A 321 -4.18 -22.27 -11.65
CA SER A 321 -3.81 -23.21 -12.70
C SER A 321 -3.02 -22.58 -13.86
N ASP A 322 -3.26 -21.30 -14.15
CA ASP A 322 -2.66 -20.60 -15.28
C ASP A 322 -1.22 -20.20 -14.98
N LEU A 323 -0.82 -20.25 -13.70
CA LEU A 323 0.55 -20.00 -13.23
C LEU A 323 1.37 -21.29 -13.07
N ALA A 324 0.88 -22.43 -13.55
CA ALA A 324 1.57 -23.72 -13.47
C ALA A 324 2.90 -23.70 -14.26
N GLY A 325 4.02 -23.70 -13.54
CA GLY A 325 5.37 -23.71 -14.15
C GLY A 325 5.89 -22.34 -14.58
N GLY A 326 5.18 -21.25 -14.27
CA GLY A 326 5.58 -19.87 -14.56
C GLY A 326 5.65 -19.00 -13.29
N ASN A 327 5.89 -17.70 -13.50
CA ASN A 327 5.78 -16.69 -12.45
C ASN A 327 4.87 -15.54 -12.90
N LEU A 328 4.14 -14.97 -11.95
CA LEU A 328 3.45 -13.71 -12.17
C LEU A 328 4.37 -12.57 -11.74
N LYS A 329 4.80 -11.76 -12.69
CA LYS A 329 5.60 -10.56 -12.45
C LYS A 329 4.72 -9.33 -12.63
N ILE A 330 4.66 -8.48 -11.60
CA ILE A 330 3.96 -7.20 -11.61
C ILE A 330 5.01 -6.11 -11.44
N THR A 331 5.09 -5.19 -12.39
CA THR A 331 6.07 -4.09 -12.41
C THR A 331 5.33 -2.76 -12.34
N LEU A 332 5.56 -2.00 -11.28
CA LEU A 332 5.03 -0.65 -11.08
C LEU A 332 6.14 0.34 -11.42
N HIS A 333 5.93 1.15 -12.45
CA HIS A 333 6.78 2.29 -12.75
C HIS A 333 6.09 3.57 -12.29
N ILE A 334 6.71 4.30 -11.36
CA ILE A 334 6.15 5.50 -10.74
C ILE A 334 6.76 6.74 -11.40
N SER A 335 5.91 7.73 -11.71
CA SER A 335 6.30 8.98 -12.36
C SER A 335 5.61 10.21 -11.80
#